data_AF-A0A6J6SV44-F1
#
_entry.id   AF-A0A6J6SV44-F1
#
_cell.length_a   1.000
_cell.length_b   1.000
_cell.length_c   1.000
_cell.angle_alpha   90.00
_cell.angle_beta   90.00
_cell.angle_gamma   90.00
#
_symmetry.space_group_name_H-M   'P 1'
#
loop_
_entity.id
_entity.type
_entity.pdbx_description
1 polymer ?
#
loop_
_entity_poly.entity_id
_entity_poly.type
_entity_poly.pdbx_seq_one_letter_code
_entity_poly.pdbx_strand_id
1 'polypeptide(L)'
;MSLANLGVYEIQSPAQIDKADSGKDDIDIWLAENGANTSWTNTTQTLVGSTEEKYIAAWNFMVSAHAGDYFELMWSSPDTFMRLVTVPAQVSPARPGVPSVIVSVMQVR
;
A
#
# COMPACT_ATOMS: atom_id res chain seq x y z
N MET A 1 -11.63 4.17 0.65
CA MET A 1 -11.75 5.59 0.25
C MET A 1 -12.95 5.76 -0.67
N SER A 2 -13.92 6.62 -0.33
CA SER A 2 -15.10 6.86 -1.19
C SER A 2 -14.87 8.09 -2.07
N LEU A 3 -15.23 7.99 -3.35
CA LEU A 3 -15.12 9.08 -4.32
C LEU A 3 -16.51 9.67 -4.60
N ALA A 4 -16.66 10.98 -4.39
CA ALA A 4 -17.97 11.63 -4.39
C ALA A 4 -18.48 12.02 -5.79
N ASN A 5 -17.58 12.15 -6.77
CA ASN A 5 -17.91 12.63 -8.11
C ASN A 5 -17.55 11.60 -9.17
N LEU A 6 -18.36 11.56 -10.24
CA LEU A 6 -17.99 10.90 -11.47
C LEU A 6 -16.69 11.51 -12.02
N GLY A 7 -15.73 10.69 -12.39
CA GLY A 7 -14.48 11.16 -12.98
C GLY A 7 -13.44 10.06 -13.13
N VAL A 8 -12.28 10.43 -13.68
CA VAL A 8 -11.10 9.58 -13.68
C VAL A 8 -10.14 10.09 -12.62
N TYR A 9 -9.62 9.19 -11.80
CA TYR A 9 -8.75 9.50 -10.68
C TYR A 9 -7.44 8.72 -10.76
N GLU A 10 -6.35 9.36 -10.35
CA GLU A 10 -5.11 8.71 -9.99
C GLU A 10 -5.07 8.48 -8.48
N ILE A 11 -4.84 7.25 -8.07
CA ILE A 11 -4.64 6.86 -6.67
C ILE A 11 -3.18 6.44 -6.52
N GLN A 12 -2.39 7.24 -5.80
CA GLN A 12 -0.99 6.96 -5.49
C GLN A 12 -0.89 6.46 -4.05
N SER A 13 -0.25 5.30 -3.84
CA SER A 13 -0.30 4.65 -2.53
C SER A 13 1.04 4.05 -2.06
N PRO A 14 2.09 4.84 -1.77
CA PRO A 14 3.32 4.26 -1.27
C PRO A 14 3.13 3.69 0.14
N ALA A 15 3.61 2.47 0.33
CA ALA A 15 3.58 1.75 1.60
C ALA A 15 4.97 1.26 2.00
N GLN A 16 5.31 1.42 3.28
CA GLN A 16 6.50 0.84 3.86
C GLN A 16 6.18 -0.54 4.43
N ILE A 17 6.88 -1.54 3.91
CA ILE A 17 6.73 -2.93 4.31
C ILE A 17 8.02 -3.41 4.98
N ASP A 18 7.90 -4.26 6.00
CA ASP A 18 9.01 -5.04 6.53
C ASP A 18 8.54 -6.39 7.07
N LYS A 19 9.53 -7.22 7.40
CA LYS A 19 9.38 -8.54 8.03
C LYS A 19 10.06 -8.57 9.39
N ALA A 20 9.49 -9.29 10.35
CA ALA A 20 10.01 -9.39 11.72
C ALA A 20 10.78 -10.68 12.01
N ASP A 21 11.03 -11.49 11.00
CA ASP A 21 11.73 -12.78 11.08
C ASP A 21 12.76 -12.93 9.94
N SER A 22 13.41 -14.09 9.83
CA SER A 22 14.37 -14.37 8.76
C SER A 22 13.79 -15.33 7.73
N GLY A 23 14.13 -15.13 6.46
CA GLY A 23 13.69 -16.03 5.40
C GLY A 23 13.28 -15.29 4.15
N LYS A 24 12.39 -15.93 3.40
CA LYS A 24 11.76 -15.39 2.20
C LYS A 24 10.26 -15.29 2.48
N ASP A 25 9.73 -14.08 2.41
CA ASP A 25 8.31 -13.83 2.63
C ASP A 25 7.74 -13.07 1.43
N ASP A 26 6.53 -13.44 1.03
CA ASP A 26 5.82 -12.81 -0.07
C ASP A 26 4.66 -11.97 0.48
N ILE A 27 4.42 -10.81 -0.14
CA ILE A 27 3.27 -9.95 0.13
C ILE A 27 2.64 -9.53 -1.19
N ASP A 28 1.32 -9.71 -1.29
CA ASP A 28 0.49 -9.27 -2.40
C ASP A 28 -0.23 -7.98 -2.02
N ILE A 29 -0.26 -7.01 -2.94
CA ILE A 29 -0.90 -5.72 -2.74
C ILE A 29 -1.67 -5.34 -4.00
N TRP A 30 -2.95 -5.03 -3.87
CA TRP A 30 -3.86 -4.79 -5.00
C TRP A 30 -4.95 -3.77 -4.65
N LEU A 31 -5.72 -3.36 -5.66
CA LEU A 31 -6.88 -2.49 -5.49
C LEU A 31 -8.16 -3.30 -5.46
N ALA A 32 -9.08 -2.97 -4.56
CA ALA A 32 -10.47 -3.42 -4.60
C ALA A 32 -11.40 -2.23 -4.80
N GLU A 33 -12.52 -2.48 -5.46
CA GLU A 33 -13.59 -1.52 -5.72
C GLU A 33 -14.90 -2.13 -5.25
N ASN A 34 -15.63 -1.41 -4.39
CA ASN A 34 -16.94 -1.80 -3.87
C ASN A 34 -16.95 -3.22 -3.26
N GLY A 35 -15.86 -3.59 -2.58
CA GLY A 35 -15.67 -4.90 -1.94
C GLY A 35 -15.24 -6.04 -2.86
N ALA A 36 -14.98 -5.77 -4.15
CA ALA A 36 -14.49 -6.75 -5.12
C ALA A 36 -13.07 -6.42 -5.59
N ASN A 37 -12.22 -7.44 -5.74
CA ASN A 37 -10.84 -7.25 -6.21
C ASN A 37 -10.83 -6.77 -7.67
N THR A 38 -10.09 -5.69 -7.95
CA THR A 38 -9.93 -5.15 -9.29
C THR A 38 -8.88 -5.94 -10.07
N SER A 39 -9.26 -6.44 -11.25
CA SER A 39 -8.37 -7.24 -12.10
C SER A 39 -7.09 -6.48 -12.47
N TRP A 40 -5.97 -7.20 -12.57
CA TRP A 40 -4.67 -6.66 -13.02
C TRP A 40 -4.09 -5.53 -12.16
N THR A 41 -4.49 -5.44 -10.89
CA THR A 41 -3.94 -4.45 -9.94
C THR A 41 -2.98 -5.04 -8.91
N ASN A 42 -2.88 -6.38 -8.84
CA ASN A 42 -2.01 -7.04 -7.87
C ASN A 42 -0.52 -6.93 -8.25
N THR A 43 0.30 -6.65 -7.25
CA THR A 43 1.75 -6.76 -7.31
C THR A 43 2.23 -7.62 -6.14
N THR A 44 2.97 -8.68 -6.45
CA THR A 44 3.66 -9.49 -5.45
C THR A 44 5.06 -8.91 -5.21
N GLN A 45 5.42 -8.71 -3.95
CA GLN A 45 6.78 -8.39 -3.52
C GLN A 45 7.32 -9.52 -2.66
N THR A 46 8.60 -9.83 -2.84
CA THR A 46 9.32 -10.81 -2.04
C THR A 46 10.41 -10.09 -1.26
N LEU A 47 10.41 -10.23 0.06
CA LEU A 47 11.52 -9.80 0.92
C LEU A 47 12.39 -11.02 1.24
N VAL A 48 13.71 -10.87 1.14
CA VAL A 48 14.67 -11.96 1.35
C VAL A 48 15.79 -11.47 2.26
N GLY A 49 15.79 -11.93 3.50
CA GLY A 49 16.76 -11.46 4.46
C GLY A 49 16.46 -11.84 5.88
N SER A 50 17.09 -11.11 6.79
CA SER A 50 16.82 -11.20 8.23
C SER A 50 15.68 -10.26 8.64
N THR A 51 15.49 -10.14 9.95
CA THR A 51 14.55 -9.22 10.56
C THR A 51 14.78 -7.77 10.10
N GLU A 52 13.68 -7.03 9.94
CA GLU A 52 13.61 -5.60 9.65
C GLU A 52 14.14 -5.16 8.27
N GLU A 53 14.16 -6.06 7.29
CA GLU A 53 14.34 -5.65 5.89
C GLU A 53 13.18 -4.74 5.47
N LYS A 54 13.49 -3.50 5.09
CA LYS A 54 12.48 -2.50 4.70
C LYS A 54 12.43 -2.35 3.20
N TYR A 55 11.23 -2.35 2.65
CA TYR A 55 10.96 -2.04 1.24
C TYR A 55 9.87 -0.99 1.13
N ILE A 56 9.98 -0.11 0.13
CA ILE A 56 8.92 0.82 -0.23
C ILE A 56 8.28 0.32 -1.51
N ALA A 57 7.01 -0.05 -1.39
CA ALA A 57 6.22 -0.44 -2.52
C ALA A 57 5.31 0.73 -2.89
N ALA A 58 5.37 1.16 -4.15
CA ALA A 58 4.69 2.36 -4.63
C ALA A 58 3.88 2.05 -5.88
N TRP A 59 2.57 2.30 -5.80
CA TRP A 59 1.62 2.05 -6.89
C TRP A 59 0.89 3.33 -7.25
N ASN A 60 0.57 3.43 -8.54
CA ASN A 60 -0.31 4.44 -9.09
C ASN A 60 -1.42 3.72 -9.86
N PHE A 61 -2.67 3.88 -9.43
CA PHE A 61 -3.84 3.29 -10.08
C PHE A 61 -4.66 4.39 -10.77
N MET A 62 -4.90 4.22 -12.07
CA MET A 62 -5.84 5.04 -12.81
C MET A 62 -7.21 4.36 -12.79
N VAL A 63 -8.20 4.98 -12.16
CA VAL A 63 -9.55 4.43 -12.01
C VAL A 63 -10.61 5.37 -12.55
N SER A 64 -11.63 4.79 -13.18
CA SER A 64 -12.88 5.50 -13.47
C SER A 64 -13.82 5.26 -12.31
N ALA A 65 -14.32 6.31 -11.69
CA ALA A 65 -15.19 6.22 -10.53
C ALA A 65 -16.51 6.94 -10.80
N HIS A 66 -17.61 6.37 -10.35
CA HIS A 66 -18.91 7.01 -10.20
C HIS A 66 -19.05 7.61 -8.80
N ALA A 67 -20.05 8.46 -8.63
CA ALA A 67 -20.37 9.01 -7.32
C ALA A 67 -20.77 7.89 -6.35
N GLY A 68 -20.01 7.77 -5.25
CA GLY A 68 -20.24 6.79 -4.20
C GLY A 68 -19.34 5.56 -4.28
N ASP A 69 -18.60 5.35 -5.37
CA ASP A 69 -17.68 4.22 -5.48
C ASP A 69 -16.63 4.27 -4.36
N TYR A 70 -16.33 3.10 -3.81
CA TYR A 70 -15.43 2.92 -2.68
C TYR A 70 -14.25 2.04 -3.09
N PHE A 71 -13.05 2.62 -3.07
CA PHE A 71 -11.81 1.92 -3.40
C PHE A 71 -11.04 1.57 -2.13
N GLU A 72 -10.38 0.42 -2.12
CA GLU A 72 -9.55 -0.05 -1.01
C GLU A 72 -8.20 -0.53 -1.53
N LEU A 73 -7.13 -0.13 -0.83
CA LEU A 73 -5.83 -0.76 -1.01
C LEU A 73 -5.81 -2.00 -0.12
N MET A 74 -5.70 -3.15 -0.75
CA MET A 74 -5.71 -4.44 -0.11
C MET A 74 -4.28 -4.99 -0.05
N TRP A 75 -3.98 -5.75 1.00
CA TRP A 75 -2.74 -6.50 1.08
C TRP A 75 -2.96 -7.84 1.78
N SER A 76 -2.09 -8.80 1.48
CA SER A 76 -2.09 -10.11 2.12
C SER A 76 -0.70 -10.72 2.08
N SER A 77 -0.36 -11.47 3.12
CA SER A 77 0.81 -12.34 3.15
C SER A 77 0.43 -13.65 3.83
N PRO A 78 0.97 -14.81 3.40
CA PRO A 78 0.86 -16.05 4.17
C PRO A 78 1.67 -15.99 5.47
N ASP A 79 2.63 -15.06 5.57
CA ASP A 79 3.45 -14.88 6.76
C ASP A 79 2.85 -13.83 7.71
N THR A 80 2.70 -14.21 8.98
CA THR A 80 2.20 -13.33 10.04
C THR A 80 3.22 -12.31 10.54
N PHE A 81 4.50 -12.46 10.19
CA PHE A 81 5.58 -11.51 10.49
C PHE A 81 5.72 -10.41 9.42
N MET A 82 5.04 -10.54 8.29
CA MET A 82 4.91 -9.46 7.31
C MET A 82 3.99 -8.36 7.81
N ARG A 83 4.43 -7.11 7.71
CA ARG A 83 3.67 -5.95 8.20
C ARG A 83 3.87 -4.70 7.33
N LEU A 84 2.82 -3.88 7.29
CA LEU A 84 2.91 -2.47 6.87
C LEU A 84 3.33 -1.64 8.09
N VAL A 85 4.53 -1.07 8.09
CA VAL A 85 5.19 -0.59 9.31
C VAL A 85 5.31 0.93 9.39
N THR A 86 4.86 1.48 10.51
CA THR A 86 5.17 2.87 10.89
C THR A 86 6.45 2.88 11.72
N VAL A 87 7.36 3.80 11.42
CA VAL A 87 8.58 4.03 12.22
C VAL A 87 8.42 5.36 12.95
N PRO A 88 8.60 5.40 14.30
CA PRO A 88 8.51 6.66 15.04
C PRO A 88 9.65 7.62 14.64
N ALA A 89 9.47 8.90 14.97
CA ALA A 89 10.54 9.88 14.80
C ALA A 89 11.80 9.45 15.56
N GLN A 90 12.96 9.74 14.97
CA GLN A 90 14.27 9.37 15.51
C GLN A 90 14.98 10.62 16.02
N VAL A 91 15.86 10.46 17.00
CA VAL A 91 16.51 11.59 17.69
C VAL A 91 18.02 11.73 17.41
N SER A 92 18.67 10.69 16.88
CA SER A 92 20.13 10.68 16.66
C SER A 92 20.53 9.95 15.37
N PRO A 93 20.63 10.64 14.22
CA PRO A 93 20.25 12.05 14.02
C PRO A 93 18.73 12.24 14.03
N ALA A 94 18.29 13.47 14.31
CA ALA A 94 16.88 13.82 14.30
C ALA A 94 16.28 13.62 12.90
N ARG A 95 15.24 12.77 12.80
CA ARG A 95 14.51 12.50 11.56
C ARG A 95 13.01 12.32 11.85
N PRO A 96 12.12 12.76 10.97
CA PRO A 96 10.68 12.55 11.14
C PRO A 96 10.33 11.05 11.11
N GLY A 97 9.15 10.70 11.62
CA GLY A 97 8.62 9.35 11.51
C GLY A 97 8.30 8.97 10.07
N VAL A 98 8.28 7.67 9.80
CA VAL A 98 7.86 7.12 8.50
C VAL A 98 6.46 6.53 8.65
N PRO A 99 5.46 7.00 7.89
CA PRO A 99 4.12 6.41 7.91
C PRO A 99 4.14 4.99 7.32
N SER A 100 3.20 4.14 7.73
CA SER A 100 3.02 2.82 7.13
C SER A 100 2.51 2.89 5.70
N VAL A 101 1.46 3.67 5.45
CA VAL A 101 0.82 3.84 4.15
C VAL A 101 0.46 5.30 3.96
N ILE A 102 0.77 5.84 2.80
CA ILE A 102 0.26 7.13 2.34
C ILE A 102 -0.72 6.82 1.21
N VAL A 103 -1.87 7.51 1.18
CA VAL A 103 -2.82 7.44 0.07
C VAL A 103 -3.08 8.87 -0.41
N SER A 104 -2.77 9.12 -1.67
CA SER A 104 -3.01 10.37 -2.36
C SER A 104 -3.95 10.12 -3.53
N VAL A 105 -4.95 10.99 -3.70
CA VAL A 105 -6.00 10.83 -4.71
C VAL A 105 -6.13 12.13 -5.48
N MET A 106 -6.03 12.05 -6.80
CA MET A 106 -6.14 13.22 -7.67
C MET A 106 -7.12 12.93 -8.80
N GLN A 107 -8.13 13.79 -8.96
CA GLN A 107 -8.99 13.74 -10.13
C GLN A 107 -8.23 14.29 -11.34
N VAL A 108 -8.21 13.53 -12.44
CA VAL A 108 -7.51 13.91 -13.68
C VAL A 108 -8.46 14.24 -14.83
N ARG A 109 -9.73 13.81 -14.75
CA ARG A 109 -10.78 14.12 -15.74
C ARG A 109 -12.16 14.11 -15.12
#